data_AF-A0A2M7ZYB8-F1
#
_entry.id   AF-A0A2M7ZYB8-F1
#
_cell.length_a   1.000
_cell.length_b   1.000
_cell.length_c   1.000
_cell.angle_alpha   90.00
_cell.angle_beta   90.00
_cell.angle_gamma   90.00
#
_symmetry.space_group_name_H-M   'P 1'
#
loop_
_entity.id
_entity.type
_entity.pdbx_description
1 polymer ?
#
loop_
_entity_poly.entity_id
_entity_poly.type
_entity_poly.pdbx_seq_one_letter_code
_entity_poly.pdbx_strand_id
1 'polypeptide(L)' 'MAVALGAGFKIFRNTHWLIGGEYLYVNFGNVNAQGNVVCIADGACPANTGSLLHTAANLHANLFKLSADYLF' A
#
# COMPACT_ATOMS: atom_id res chain seq x y z
N MET A 1 -5.81 12.97 -7.11
CA MET A 1 -7.06 12.34 -6.64
C MET A 1 -6.81 10.85 -6.58
N ALA A 2 -7.05 10.19 -5.45
CA ALA A 2 -6.89 8.75 -5.35
C ALA A 2 -8.10 8.04 -5.98
N VAL A 3 -7.85 6.96 -6.73
CA VAL A 3 -8.88 6.13 -7.36
C VAL A 3 -8.68 4.69 -6.91
N ALA A 4 -9.76 4.03 -6.51
CA ALA A 4 -9.75 2.63 -6.13
C ALA A 4 -10.76 1.85 -6.98
N LEU A 5 -10.35 0.69 -7.47
CA LEU A 5 -11.15 -0.22 -8.28
C LEU A 5 -10.91 -1.62 -7.76
N GLY A 6 -11.98 -2.36 -7.49
CA GLY A 6 -11.86 -3.70 -6.94
C GLY A 6 -13.02 -4.59 -7.37
N ALA A 7 -12.76 -5.88 -7.32
CA ALA A 7 -13.75 -6.92 -7.56
C ALA A 7 -13.43 -8.12 -6.67
N GLY A 8 -14.46 -8.85 -6.31
CA GLY A 8 -14.32 -10.05 -5.51
C GLY A 8 -15.43 -11.04 -5.78
N PHE A 9 -15.19 -12.27 -5.37
CA PHE A 9 -16.18 -13.34 -5.43
C PHE A 9 -16.23 -14.09 -4.11
N LYS A 10 -17.38 -14.69 -3.83
CA LYS A 10 -17.55 -15.70 -2.79
C LYS A 10 -18.33 -16.85 -3.38
N ILE A 11 -17.86 -18.06 -3.13
CA ILE A 11 -18.48 -19.29 -3.61
C ILE A 11 -18.59 -20.30 -2.47
N PHE A 12 -19.72 -21.00 -2.44
CA PHE A 12 -19.86 -22.17 -1.59
C PHE A 12 -19.02 -23.30 -2.19
N ARG A 13 -18.04 -23.79 -1.42
CA ARG A 13 -17.30 -25.00 -1.79
C ARG A 13 -18.12 -26.25 -1.48
N ASN A 14 -18.82 -26.23 -0.36
CA ASN A 14 -19.79 -27.24 0.07
C ASN A 14 -20.79 -26.61 1.06
N THR A 15 -21.62 -27.42 1.73
CA THR A 15 -22.61 -26.96 2.72
C THR A 15 -22.01 -26.26 3.93
N HIS A 16 -20.72 -26.46 4.21
CA HIS A 16 -20.07 -25.98 5.43
C HIS A 16 -18.93 -25.00 5.17
N TRP A 17 -18.57 -24.71 3.91
CA TRP A 17 -17.42 -23.88 3.57
C TRP A 17 -17.77 -22.86 2.51
N LEU A 18 -17.54 -21.59 2.83
CA LEU A 18 -17.56 -20.46 1.91
C LEU A 18 -16.13 -20.02 1.65
N ILE A 19 -15.72 -19.98 0.39
CA ILE A 19 -14.39 -19.51 -0.02
C ILE A 19 -14.56 -18.21 -0.78
N GLY A 20 -13.71 -17.23 -0.47
CA GLY A 20 -13.74 -15.91 -1.08
C GLY A 20 -12.37 -15.47 -1.59
N GLY A 21 -12.40 -14.66 -2.64
CA GLY A 21 -11.24 -13.96 -3.18
C GLY A 21 -11.61 -12.52 -3.50
N GLU A 22 -10.81 -11.57 -3.04
CA GLU A 22 -11.01 -10.14 -3.29
C GLU A 22 -9.71 -9.56 -3.86
N TYR A 23 -9.85 -8.74 -4.89
CA TYR A 23 -8.77 -7.94 -5.45
C TYR A 23 -9.16 -6.46 -5.42
N LEU A 24 -8.21 -5.64 -5.00
CA LEU A 24 -8.36 -4.19 -4.94
C LEU A 24 -7.11 -3.53 -5.51
N TYR A 25 -7.30 -2.77 -6.58
CA TYR A 25 -6.33 -1.83 -7.12
C TYR A 25 -6.57 -0.45 -6.52
N VAL A 26 -5.51 0.20 -6.05
CA VAL A 26 -5.54 1.57 -5.55
C VAL A 26 -4.46 2.39 -6.24
N ASN A 27 -4.84 3.49 -6.87
CA ASN A 27 -3.94 4.51 -7.39
C ASN A 27 -4.02 5.73 -6.48
N PHE A 28 -2.94 6.03 -5.76
CA PHE A 28 -2.86 7.18 -4.86
C PHE A 28 -2.51 8.48 -5.62
N GLY A 29 -2.15 8.38 -6.89
CA GLY A 29 -1.70 9.47 -7.74
C GLY A 29 -0.26 9.88 -7.42
N ASN A 30 0.06 11.13 -7.76
CA ASN A 30 1.34 11.72 -7.39
C ASN A 30 1.41 11.93 -5.88
N VAL A 31 2.35 11.23 -5.26
CA VAL A 31 2.73 11.46 -3.87
C VAL A 31 4.07 12.19 -3.83
N ASN A 32 4.17 13.14 -2.92
CA ASN A 32 5.40 13.84 -2.62
C ASN A 32 5.92 13.29 -1.29
N ALA A 33 7.15 12.80 -1.28
CA ALA A 33 7.85 12.43 -0.06
C ALA A 33 8.97 13.43 0.18
N GLN A 34 8.95 14.04 1.36
CA GLN A 34 10.01 14.91 1.83
C GLN A 34 10.66 14.26 3.04
N GLY A 35 11.92 13.85 2.89
CA GLY A 35 12.73 13.31 3.98
C GLY A 35 13.79 14.32 4.41
N ASN A 36 14.05 14.38 5.73
CA ASN A 36 15.22 15.06 6.26
C ASN A 36 16.37 14.06 6.39
N VAL A 37 17.55 14.38 5.85
CA VAL A 37 18.74 13.57 6.06
C VAL A 37 19.27 13.88 7.47
N VAL A 38 19.22 12.89 8.36
CA VAL A 38 19.78 12.98 9.71
C VAL A 38 21.10 12.22 9.74
N CYS A 39 22.20 12.93 9.97
CA CYS A 39 23.53 12.34 10.16
C CYS A 39 23.59 11.64 11.54
N ILE A 40 24.02 10.37 11.61
CA ILE A 40 24.12 9.56 12.85
C ILE A 40 25.55 9.61 13.44
N ALA A 41 26.26 10.74 13.37
CA ALA A 41 27.60 10.86 13.96
C ALA A 41 27.85 12.23 14.57
N ASP A 42 28.33 12.24 15.82
CA ASP A 42 28.63 13.39 16.70
C ASP A 42 29.83 14.26 16.22
N GLY A 43 29.89 14.60 14.94
CA GLY A 43 31.00 15.42 14.44
C GLY A 43 30.78 15.89 13.03
N ALA A 44 30.21 17.09 12.91
CA ALA A 44 30.08 17.87 11.69
C ALA A 44 29.23 17.22 10.57
N CYS A 45 27.91 17.26 10.73
CA CYS A 45 27.02 17.26 9.57
C CYS A 45 27.18 18.65 8.90
N PRO A 46 27.65 18.76 7.64
CA PRO A 46 27.74 20.06 6.98
C PRO A 46 26.34 20.70 6.97
N ALA A 47 26.25 21.99 7.29
CA ALA A 47 24.99 22.76 7.42
C ALA A 47 24.26 22.99 6.08
N ASN A 48 24.37 22.06 5.15
CA ASN A 48 23.52 21.95 3.98
C ASN A 48 22.62 20.76 4.21
N THR A 49 21.47 21.05 4.83
CA THR A 49 20.33 20.16 5.03
C THR A 49 19.91 19.62 3.66
N GLY A 50 20.53 18.52 3.23
CA GLY A 50 20.13 17.82 2.02
C GLY A 50 18.70 17.35 2.21
N SER A 51 17.76 17.99 1.51
CA SER A 51 16.40 17.49 1.45
C SER A 51 16.35 16.42 0.38
N LEU A 52 16.01 15.19 0.78
CA LEU A 52 15.57 14.19 -0.18
C LEU A 52 14.14 14.57 -0.58
N LEU A 53 14.05 15.35 -1.65
CA LEU A 53 12.77 15.71 -2.25
C LEU A 53 12.48 14.71 -3.37
N HIS A 54 11.55 13.79 -3.09
CA HIS A 54 10.97 12.95 -4.13
C HIS A 54 9.67 13.61 -4.58
N THR A 55 9.79 14.52 -5.55
CA THR A 55 8.64 15.16 -6.19
C THR A 55 8.06 14.22 -7.25
N ALA A 56 6.76 13.94 -7.16
CA ALA A 56 5.97 13.19 -8.14
C ALA A 56 6.29 11.70 -8.29
N ALA A 57 6.29 10.93 -7.19
CA ALA A 57 6.22 9.48 -7.29
C ALA A 57 4.77 9.05 -7.58
N ASN A 58 4.57 8.22 -8.60
CA ASN A 58 3.25 7.64 -8.88
C ASN A 58 3.07 6.38 -8.05
N LEU A 59 2.32 6.49 -6.94
CA LEU A 59 2.10 5.37 -6.03
C LEU A 59 0.81 4.62 -6.39
N HIS A 60 0.95 3.31 -6.59
CA HIS A 60 -0.17 2.40 -6.76
C HIS A 60 0.05 1.12 -5.95
N ALA A 61 -1.03 0.48 -5.52
CA ALA A 61 -1.01 -0.76 -4.77
C ALA A 61 -1.99 -1.78 -5.36
N ASN A 62 -1.59 -3.05 -5.33
CA ASN A 62 -2.39 -4.20 -5.69
C ASN A 62 -2.59 -5.04 -4.44
N LEU A 63 -3.81 -5.11 -3.93
CA LEU A 63 -4.15 -5.88 -2.73
C LEU A 63 -4.96 -7.10 -3.13
N PHE A 64 -4.57 -8.25 -2.58
CA PHE A 64 -5.29 -9.52 -2.73
C PHE A 64 -5.62 -10.07 -1.36
N LYS A 65 -6.84 -10.57 -1.21
CA LYS A 65 -7.29 -11.23 0.00
C LYS A 65 -7.99 -12.53 -0.35
N LEU A 66 -7.64 -13.58 0.37
CA LEU A 66 -8.29 -14.89 0.31
C LEU A 66 -8.99 -15.14 1.65
N SER A 67 -10.20 -15.68 1.61
CA SER A 67 -10.94 -16.06 2.81
C SER A 67 -11.50 -17.47 2.68
N ALA A 68 -11.58 -18.16 3.82
CA ALA A 68 -12.25 -19.44 3.96
C ALA A 68 -13.03 -19.41 5.28
N ASP A 69 -14.34 -19.43 5.17
CA ASP A 69 -15.26 -19.32 6.30
C ASP A 69 -15.97 -20.67 6.47
N TYR A 70 -15.93 -21.22 7.69
CA TYR A 70 -16.68 -22.42 8.06
C TYR A 70 -18.06 -22.04 8.57
N LEU A 71 -19.09 -22.72 8.09
CA LEU A 71 -20.49 -22.51 8.46
C LEU A 71 -20.92 -23.66 9.38
N PHE A 72 -21.32 -23.32 10.60
CA PHE A 72 -21.79 -24.24 11.65
C PHE A 72 -23.31 -24.29 11.73
#